data_AF-N9T338-F1
#
_entry.id   AF-N9T338-F1
#
_cell.length_a   1.000
_cell.length_b   1.000
_cell.length_c   1.000
_cell.angle_alpha   90.00
_cell.angle_beta   90.00
_cell.angle_gamma   90.00
#
_symmetry.space_group_name_H-M   'P 1'
#
loop_
_entity.id
_entity.type
_entity.pdbx_description
1 polymer ?
#
loop_
_entity_poly.entity_id
_entity_poly.type
_entity_poly.pdbx_seq_one_letter_code
_entity_poly.pdbx_strand_id
1 'polypeptide(L)' 'MEFVRVLYASKATNIYPDLKQDLIKILDTAVDFNSRNEITGVLYYGHGYFVQCLEGRKSKIDELFYEKILKDDRHKN' A
#
# COMPACT_ATOMS: atom_id res chain seq x y z
N MET A 1 0.79 -15.15 -18.46
CA MET A 1 1.12 -14.30 -17.30
C MET A 1 -0.03 -13.33 -17.11
N GLU A 2 -0.67 -13.34 -15.95
CA GLU A 2 -1.89 -12.57 -15.70
C GLU A 2 -1.54 -11.23 -15.02
N PHE A 3 -2.10 -10.14 -15.54
CA PHE A 3 -2.07 -8.83 -14.92
C PHE A 3 -3.37 -8.59 -14.17
N VAL A 4 -3.28 -8.01 -12.98
CA VAL A 4 -4.42 -7.77 -12.11
C VAL A 4 -4.36 -6.35 -11.55
N ARG A 5 -5.54 -5.89 -11.12
CA ARG A 5 -5.71 -4.67 -10.32
C ARG A 5 -6.35 -5.06 -8.99
N VAL A 6 -5.78 -4.57 -7.90
CA VAL A 6 -6.38 -4.65 -6.56
C VAL A 6 -6.71 -3.25 -6.11
N LEU A 7 -7.95 -3.05 -5.66
CA LEU A 7 -8.41 -1.84 -5.00
C LEU A 7 -8.88 -2.24 -3.61
N TYR A 8 -8.32 -1.61 -2.58
CA TYR A 8 -8.72 -1.86 -1.20
C TYR A 8 -8.76 -0.55 -0.40
N ALA A 9 -9.45 -0.60 0.73
CA ALA A 9 -9.47 0.47 1.70
C ALA A 9 -9.18 -0.10 3.09
N SER A 10 -8.53 0.68 3.93
CA SER A 10 -8.22 0.30 5.31
C SER A 10 -8.21 1.52 6.23
N LYS A 11 -8.22 1.29 7.54
CA LYS A 11 -8.22 2.35 8.55
C LYS A 11 -6.82 2.52 9.13
N ALA A 12 -6.31 3.74 9.15
CA ALA A 12 -5.05 4.06 9.82
C ALA A 12 -5.15 3.76 11.33
N THR A 13 -4.10 3.16 11.88
CA THR A 13 -4.01 2.85 13.32
C THR A 13 -3.41 4.00 14.12
N ASN A 14 -2.45 4.72 13.53
CA ASN A 14 -1.80 5.88 14.12
C ASN A 14 -2.11 7.15 13.31
N ILE A 15 -2.65 8.19 13.95
CA ILE A 15 -3.10 9.42 13.27
C ILE A 15 -2.29 10.64 13.73
N TYR A 16 -1.82 10.67 14.98
CA TYR A 16 -0.98 11.74 15.51
C TYR A 16 -0.05 11.20 16.60
N PRO A 17 1.19 11.73 16.70
CA PRO A 17 1.80 12.78 15.88
C PRO A 17 2.50 12.27 14.61
N ASP A 18 2.66 10.95 14.44
CA ASP A 18 3.63 10.37 13.50
C ASP A 18 3.13 10.20 12.06
N LEU A 19 1.86 10.48 11.79
CA LEU A 19 1.20 10.23 10.51
C LEU A 19 1.97 10.77 9.30
N LYS A 20 2.50 12.00 9.37
CA LYS A 20 3.27 12.57 8.26
C LYS A 20 4.54 11.77 7.97
N GLN A 21 5.23 11.31 9.00
CA GLN A 21 6.44 10.51 8.83
C GLN A 21 6.11 9.12 8.30
N ASP A 22 5.03 8.52 8.79
CA ASP A 22 4.56 7.22 8.30
C ASP A 22 4.14 7.27 6.83
N LEU A 23 3.42 8.31 6.40
CA LEU A 23 3.08 8.52 5.00
C LEU A 23 4.31 8.63 4.09
N ILE A 24 5.35 9.35 4.53
CA ILE A 24 6.61 9.45 3.78
C ILE A 24 7.29 8.09 3.70
N LYS A 25 7.40 7.35 4.82
CA LYS A 25 7.99 6.00 4.83
C LYS A 25 7.24 5.02 3.95
N ILE A 26 5.90 5.08 3.94
CA ILE A 26 5.06 4.26 3.06
C ILE A 26 5.36 4.61 1.61
N LEU A 27 5.40 5.90 1.26
CA LEU A 27 5.67 6.35 -0.10
C LEU A 27 7.06 5.92 -0.58
N ASP A 28 8.11 6.16 0.22
CA ASP A 28 9.49 5.80 -0.14
C ASP A 28 9.62 4.28 -0.38
N THR A 29 9.04 3.49 0.53
CA THR A 29 9.05 2.02 0.41
C THR A 29 8.27 1.56 -0.83
N ALA A 30 7.10 2.16 -1.08
CA ALA A 30 6.26 1.82 -2.22
C ALA A 30 6.94 2.17 -3.53
N VAL A 31 7.53 3.36 -3.67
CA VAL A 31 8.21 3.79 -4.90
C VAL A 31 9.37 2.84 -5.25
N ASP A 32 10.23 2.51 -4.29
CA ASP A 32 11.37 1.61 -4.53
C ASP A 32 10.92 0.17 -4.86
N PHE A 33 10.02 -0.40 -4.05
CA PHE A 33 9.55 -1.76 -4.27
C PHE A 33 8.75 -1.89 -5.56
N ASN A 34 7.85 -0.94 -5.84
CA ASN A 34 6.97 -1.01 -7.00
C ASN A 34 7.76 -0.85 -8.30
N SER A 35 8.74 0.07 -8.33
CA SER A 35 9.61 0.27 -9.51
C SER A 35 10.37 -1.00 -9.88
N ARG A 36 10.94 -1.70 -8.88
CA ARG A 36 11.70 -2.95 -9.11
C ARG A 36 10.83 -4.14 -9.54
N ASN A 37 9.53 -4.10 -9.28
CA ASN A 37 8.59 -5.19 -9.54
C ASN A 37 7.56 -4.87 -10.63
N GLU A 38 7.73 -3.76 -11.35
CA GLU A 38 6.82 -3.30 -12.40
C GLU A 38 5.36 -3.15 -11.91
N ILE A 39 5.20 -2.68 -10.66
CA ILE A 39 3.91 -2.37 -10.05
C ILE A 39 3.66 -0.87 -10.21
N THR A 40 2.41 -0.51 -10.51
CA THR A 40 1.97 0.90 -10.55
C THR A 40 0.73 1.06 -9.68
N GLY A 41 0.35 2.30 -9.38
CA GLY A 41 -0.81 2.53 -8.54
C GLY A 41 -0.87 3.91 -7.91
N VAL A 42 -1.81 4.07 -6.98
CA VAL A 42 -2.01 5.28 -6.20
C VAL A 42 -2.42 4.91 -4.78
N LEU A 43 -1.91 5.65 -3.81
CA LEU A 43 -2.35 5.61 -2.42
C LEU A 43 -2.97 6.96 -2.06
N TYR A 44 -4.21 6.92 -1.59
CA TYR A 44 -4.93 8.07 -1.06
C TYR A 44 -5.10 7.92 0.45
N TYR A 45 -4.87 9.01 1.17
CA TYR A 45 -5.15 9.10 2.61
C TYR A 45 -6.08 10.27 2.89
N GLY A 46 -7.11 10.04 3.70
CA GLY A 46 -8.00 11.10 4.17
C GLY A 46 -8.86 10.66 5.35
N HIS A 47 -9.04 11.56 6.34
CA HIS A 47 -9.88 11.33 7.53
C HIS A 47 -9.59 10.00 8.26
N GLY A 48 -8.33 9.56 8.32
CA GLY A 48 -7.94 8.32 8.99
C GLY A 48 -8.14 7.04 8.18
N TYR A 49 -8.42 7.15 6.87
CA TYR A 49 -8.58 6.02 5.97
C TYR A 49 -7.56 6.06 4.84
N PHE A 50 -7.11 4.88 4.44
CA PHE A 50 -6.35 4.63 3.23
C PHE A 50 -7.26 4.06 2.14
N VAL A 51 -7.06 4.47 0.90
CA VAL A 51 -7.59 3.82 -0.30
C VAL A 51 -6.43 3.63 -1.25
N GLN A 52 -6.14 2.38 -1.64
CA GLN A 52 -5.01 2.08 -2.49
C GLN A 52 -5.43 1.23 -3.69
N CYS A 53 -4.95 1.65 -4.86
CA CYS A 53 -5.03 0.90 -6.11
C CYS A 53 -3.63 0.42 -6.48
N LEU A 54 -3.48 -0.86 -6.80
CA LEU A 54 -2.24 -1.48 -7.25
C LEU A 54 -2.48 -2.28 -8.52
N GLU A 55 -1.60 -2.13 -9.50
CA GLU A 55 -1.67 -2.77 -10.81
C GLU A 55 -0.33 -3.41 -11.16
N GLY A 56 -0.35 -4.66 -11.62
CA GLY A 56 0.86 -5.38 -11.98
C GLY A 56 0.64 -6.87 -12.21
N ARG A 57 1.72 -7.63 -12.24
CA ARG A 57 1.66 -9.10 -12.39
C ARG A 57 1.03 -9.72 -11.15
N LYS A 58 0.05 -10.62 -11.35
CA LYS A 58 -0.71 -11.27 -10.26
C LYS A 58 0.18 -11.81 -9.14
N SER A 59 1.22 -12.57 -9.48
CA SER A 59 2.14 -13.14 -8.48
C SER A 59 2.83 -12.09 -7.61
N LYS A 60 3.15 -10.90 -8.17
CA LYS A 60 3.80 -9.81 -7.44
C LYS A 60 2.82 -8.98 -6.63
N ILE A 61 1.60 -8.82 -7.13
CA ILE A 61 0.52 -8.17 -6.39
C ILE A 61 0.12 -9.03 -5.18
N ASP A 62 -0.07 -10.34 -5.38
CA ASP A 62 -0.41 -11.27 -4.29
C ASP A 62 0.70 -11.30 -3.23
N GLU A 63 1.96 -11.43 -3.64
CA GLU A 63 3.13 -11.38 -2.73
C GLU A 63 3.15 -10.07 -1.91
N LEU A 64 3.03 -8.91 -2.57
CA LEU A 64 3.01 -7.61 -1.90
C LEU A 64 1.83 -7.49 -0.92
N PHE A 65 0.64 -7.91 -1.36
CA PHE A 65 -0.58 -7.72 -0.59
C PHE A 65 -0.60 -8.60 0.67
N TYR A 66 -0.33 -9.90 0.53
CA TYR A 66 -0.42 -10.85 1.64
C TYR A 66 0.79 -10.80 2.58
N GLU A 67 2.00 -10.54 2.05
CA GLU A 67 3.22 -10.62 2.87
C GLU A 67 3.63 -9.29 3.49
N LYS A 68 3.20 -8.16 2.92
CA LYS A 68 3.59 -6.84 3.41
C LYS A 68 2.40 -6.01 3.83
N ILE A 69 1.47 -5.75 2.90
CA ILE A 69 0.37 -4.82 3.15
C ILE A 69 -0.52 -5.32 4.29
N LEU A 70 -1.04 -6.55 4.23
CA LEU A 70 -1.93 -7.07 5.30
C LEU A 70 -1.26 -7.21 6.67
N LYS A 71 0.07 -7.23 6.73
CA LYS A 71 0.85 -7.38 7.98
C LYS A 71 1.36 -6.04 8.52
N ASP A 72 1.11 -4.94 7.83
CA ASP A 72 1.54 -3.61 8.22
C ASP A 72 0.71 -3.08 9.39
N ASP A 73 1.36 -2.75 10.49
CA ASP A 73 0.73 -2.32 11.74
C ASP A 73 0.18 -0.89 11.69
N ARG A 74 0.50 -0.12 10.64
CA ARG A 74 0.03 1.26 10.43
C ARG A 74 -1.42 1.34 9.96
N HIS A 75 -2.05 0.21 9.64
CA HIS A 75 -3.45 0.15 9.25
C HIS A 75 -4.14 -1.15 9.71
N LYS A 76 -5.47 -1.16 9.65
CA LYS A 76 -6.31 -2.31 10.02
C LYS A 76 -7.64 -2.29 9.26
N ASN A 77 -8.30 -3.46 9.27
CA ASN A 77 -9.55 -3.74 8.56
C ASN A 77 -9.42 -3.54 7.05
#